data_AF-A0A924YDZ7-F1
#
_entry.id   AF-A0A924YDZ7-F1
#
_cell.length_a   1.000
_cell.length_b   1.000
_cell.length_c   1.000
_cell.angle_alpha   90.00
_cell.angle_beta   90.00
_cell.angle_gamma   90.00
#
_symmetry.space_group_name_H-M   'P 1'
#
loop_
_entity.id
_entity.type
_entity.pdbx_description
1 polymer ?
#
loop_
_entity_poly.entity_id
_entity_poly.type
_entity_poly.pdbx_seq_one_letter_code
_entity_poly.pdbx_strand_id
1 'polypeptide(L)'
;MNKLVARKAAVMALLLLTIVVVIPTATAQDDIAAQVVRAAPDNANCAATPDQILGQAFRSTAGASGETGESGLTPEGEDIAANGLGAAPDWIIQNLQYSPAGAHNVALLVVDDFSLDGSAGNGVSHGYLVYEVLAQMVRLLPPDTAAHIALEQINIADENGYRSDLILAAVQEAVDRLSAQGFERFVLNMSFVFIPCHDDEEGFDYAEFLDQRAVDPSYSIVEQLGADPAYVEALLVDPSVSFITADALVVDTVMAEAVRSDAVISEQAIIAQPEFQIESEQSNRLQLDAPLLAEAQVETREIEIAQINIAQDAVQSAIADIASEQLQVQLLEGPVFIDEQLQIIDLLQDEQLAFDPLQTYLQANQGRIFAVASAGNFKGIEPLYPARWQEVLAVSANEGNNMRRWMHSNNGAVSVPGAWFLFGDNVYRAGTSFAAPVVSMMLTIDLTQDAPVCGAAGITPELAQGAYDNQPLLDAVSQDC
;
A
#
# COMPACT_ATOMS: atom_id res chain seq x y z
N MET A 1 25.13 -81.34 25.36
CA MET A 1 25.46 -79.90 25.26
C MET A 1 24.63 -79.13 24.20
N ASN A 2 24.03 -79.77 23.18
CA ASN A 2 23.37 -79.03 22.08
C ASN A 2 21.97 -78.44 22.36
N LYS A 3 21.23 -78.91 23.38
CA LYS A 3 19.89 -78.37 23.70
C LYS A 3 19.91 -77.09 24.53
N LEU A 4 21.01 -76.81 25.24
CA LEU A 4 21.14 -75.61 26.08
C LEU A 4 21.52 -74.37 25.27
N VAL A 5 22.32 -74.54 24.21
CA VAL A 5 22.72 -73.46 23.30
C VAL A 5 21.54 -73.02 22.42
N ALA A 6 20.74 -73.97 21.93
CA ALA A 6 19.53 -73.65 21.14
C ALA A 6 18.47 -72.89 21.95
N ARG A 7 18.30 -73.21 23.25
CA ARG A 7 17.38 -72.47 24.13
C ARG A 7 17.87 -71.06 24.44
N LYS A 8 19.18 -70.84 24.59
CA LYS A 8 19.74 -69.50 24.80
C LYS A 8 19.63 -68.64 23.54
N ALA A 9 19.85 -69.20 22.35
CA ALA A 9 19.67 -68.48 21.09
C ALA A 9 18.19 -68.09 20.84
N ALA A 10 17.24 -68.97 21.14
CA ALA A 10 15.81 -68.67 20.99
C ALA A 10 15.32 -67.60 21.98
N VAL A 11 15.80 -67.61 23.23
CA VAL A 11 15.47 -66.58 24.22
C VAL A 11 16.11 -65.23 23.87
N MET A 12 17.33 -65.23 23.33
CA MET A 12 17.99 -64.00 22.89
C MET A 12 17.34 -63.41 21.62
N ALA A 13 16.90 -64.26 20.68
CA ALA A 13 16.14 -63.82 19.51
C ALA A 13 14.74 -63.30 19.90
N LEU A 14 14.09 -63.89 20.91
CA LEU A 14 12.82 -63.39 21.42
C LEU A 14 13.00 -62.06 22.16
N LEU A 15 14.09 -61.87 22.92
CA LEU A 15 14.43 -60.61 23.58
C LEU A 15 14.80 -59.49 22.58
N LEU A 16 15.47 -59.83 21.48
CA LEU A 16 15.78 -58.89 20.38
C LEU A 16 14.54 -58.53 19.55
N LEU A 17 13.52 -59.40 19.49
CA LEU A 17 12.23 -59.09 18.86
C LEU A 17 11.26 -58.32 19.77
N THR A 18 11.53 -58.24 21.09
CA THR A 18 10.75 -57.43 22.06
C THR A 18 11.42 -56.12 22.45
N ILE A 19 12.47 -55.70 21.72
CA ILE A 19 12.76 -54.27 21.58
C ILE A 19 11.81 -53.75 20.51
N VAL A 20 10.52 -53.69 20.88
CA VAL A 20 9.63 -52.71 20.30
C VAL A 20 10.27 -51.39 20.66
N VAL A 21 10.98 -50.80 19.70
CA VAL A 21 11.26 -49.38 19.74
C VAL A 21 9.88 -48.74 19.81
N VAL A 22 9.45 -48.42 21.02
CA VAL A 22 8.42 -47.41 21.25
C VAL A 22 9.09 -46.13 20.78
N ILE A 23 9.07 -45.93 19.46
CA ILE A 23 9.25 -44.61 18.89
C ILE A 23 8.08 -43.84 19.50
N PRO A 24 8.31 -42.83 20.35
CA PRO A 24 7.23 -41.99 20.82
C PRO A 24 6.59 -41.36 19.58
N THR A 25 5.49 -41.95 19.11
CA THR A 25 4.68 -41.39 18.04
C THR A 25 3.93 -40.21 18.65
N ALA A 26 4.27 -39.02 18.18
CA ALA A 26 3.44 -37.82 18.20
C ALA A 26 3.23 -37.03 19.51
N THR A 27 4.05 -37.15 20.56
CA THR A 27 3.93 -36.23 21.73
C THR A 27 5.19 -35.42 22.04
N ALA A 28 6.33 -35.73 21.43
CA ALA A 28 7.58 -34.99 21.68
C ALA A 28 7.74 -33.78 20.73
N GLN A 29 7.00 -33.75 19.62
CA GLN A 29 7.08 -32.66 18.65
C GLN A 29 6.21 -31.46 19.06
N ASP A 30 5.06 -31.73 19.68
CA ASP A 30 4.17 -30.71 20.24
C ASP A 30 4.79 -29.99 21.46
N ASP A 31 5.59 -30.70 22.27
CA ASP A 31 6.28 -30.12 23.42
C ASP A 31 7.45 -29.19 23.02
N ILE A 32 8.06 -29.40 21.85
CA ILE A 32 9.11 -28.52 21.32
C ILE A 32 8.50 -27.24 20.75
N ALA A 33 7.39 -27.34 20.02
CA ALA A 33 6.66 -26.15 19.55
C ALA A 33 6.15 -25.30 20.72
N ALA A 34 5.59 -25.94 21.76
CA ALA A 34 5.12 -25.24 22.95
C ALA A 34 6.25 -24.62 23.81
N GLN A 35 7.46 -25.21 23.83
CA GLN A 35 8.62 -24.61 24.51
C GLN A 35 9.28 -23.48 23.73
N VAL A 36 9.23 -23.51 22.39
CA VAL A 36 9.72 -22.41 21.54
C VAL A 36 8.84 -21.16 21.71
N VAL A 37 7.51 -21.32 21.87
CA VAL A 37 6.60 -20.18 22.09
C VAL A 37 6.78 -19.50 23.46
N ARG A 38 7.17 -20.24 24.51
CA ARG A 38 7.31 -19.66 25.87
C ARG A 38 8.66 -19.01 26.15
N ALA A 39 9.61 -19.18 25.26
CA ALA A 39 10.90 -18.49 25.27
C ALA A 39 11.06 -17.69 23.97
N ALA A 40 9.94 -17.21 23.40
CA ALA A 40 9.99 -16.24 22.32
C ALA A 40 10.91 -15.11 22.78
N PRO A 41 12.03 -14.87 22.09
CA PRO A 41 12.96 -13.84 22.49
C PRO A 41 12.26 -12.47 22.49
N ASP A 42 12.88 -11.47 23.10
CA ASP A 42 12.45 -10.05 23.05
C ASP A 42 12.43 -9.47 21.59
N ASN A 43 12.48 -10.32 20.56
CA ASN A 43 12.54 -10.00 19.13
C ASN A 43 11.21 -10.26 18.39
N ALA A 44 10.08 -10.35 19.11
CA ALA A 44 8.80 -10.45 18.43
C ALA A 44 8.49 -9.12 17.73
N ASN A 45 8.00 -9.20 16.49
CA ASN A 45 7.55 -8.04 15.74
C ASN A 45 6.06 -7.82 15.98
N CYS A 46 5.63 -6.57 15.86
CA CYS A 46 4.25 -6.16 16.03
C CYS A 46 3.69 -5.76 14.67
N ALA A 47 2.53 -6.30 14.32
CA ALA A 47 1.77 -5.93 13.14
C ALA A 47 1.09 -4.58 13.38
N ALA A 48 1.42 -3.61 12.54
CA ALA A 48 0.76 -2.32 12.48
C ALA A 48 -0.12 -2.24 11.22
N THR A 49 -1.40 -1.93 11.40
CA THR A 49 -2.32 -1.66 10.29
C THR A 49 -2.11 -0.23 9.75
N PRO A 50 -2.53 0.06 8.51
CA PRO A 50 -2.40 1.42 7.97
C PRO A 50 -3.04 2.51 8.86
N ASP A 51 -4.15 2.21 9.55
CA ASP A 51 -4.81 3.15 10.45
C ASP A 51 -4.07 3.35 11.78
N GLN A 52 -3.14 2.47 12.14
CA GLN A 52 -2.25 2.65 13.29
C GLN A 52 -1.05 3.54 12.94
N ILE A 53 -0.52 3.44 11.71
CA ILE A 53 0.68 4.20 11.32
C ILE A 53 0.41 5.70 11.24
N LEU A 54 -0.62 6.10 10.49
CA LEU A 54 -0.97 7.52 10.27
C LEU A 54 -2.25 7.94 11.02
N GLY A 55 -2.84 7.02 11.80
CA GLY A 55 -4.07 7.28 12.55
C GLY A 55 -5.33 7.18 11.68
N GLN A 56 -6.50 7.12 12.33
CA GLN A 56 -7.78 7.25 11.61
C GLN A 56 -8.03 8.67 11.07
N ALA A 57 -7.24 9.66 11.51
CA ALA A 57 -7.32 11.03 11.04
C ALA A 57 -6.88 11.20 9.58
N PHE A 58 -6.07 10.27 9.06
CA PHE A 58 -5.59 10.25 7.68
C PHE A 58 -6.67 9.77 6.72
N ARG A 59 -7.69 10.60 6.57
CA ARG A 59 -8.88 10.34 5.78
C ARG A 59 -8.59 10.31 4.28
N SER A 60 -7.62 11.02 3.74
CA SER A 60 -7.61 11.22 2.28
C SER A 60 -6.86 10.15 1.46
N THR A 61 -5.82 9.49 1.99
CA THR A 61 -4.81 8.88 1.09
C THR A 61 -4.14 7.56 1.54
N ALA A 62 -4.47 6.95 2.70
CA ALA A 62 -3.84 5.68 3.09
C ALA A 62 -4.82 4.64 3.68
N GLY A 63 -4.99 3.53 2.95
CA GLY A 63 -5.17 2.19 3.50
C GLY A 63 -6.54 1.80 4.05
N ALA A 64 -7.36 2.68 4.64
CA ALA A 64 -8.75 2.36 5.03
C ALA A 64 -9.57 3.55 5.52
N SER A 65 -8.93 4.64 5.92
CA SER A 65 -9.54 5.93 6.20
C SER A 65 -9.34 6.77 4.94
N GLY A 66 -10.32 7.25 4.18
CA GLY A 66 -11.67 7.70 4.48
C GLY A 66 -11.92 9.15 4.00
N GLU A 67 -11.67 9.49 2.71
CA GLU A 67 -11.98 10.74 1.97
C GLU A 67 -11.22 10.78 0.61
N THR A 68 -11.62 9.92 -0.34
CA THR A 68 -12.13 10.57 -1.56
C THR A 68 -13.40 11.27 -1.09
N GLY A 69 -13.53 12.58 -1.28
CA GLY A 69 -14.79 13.25 -0.92
C GLY A 69 -15.98 12.45 -1.47
N GLU A 70 -17.14 12.53 -0.82
CA GLU A 70 -18.42 11.99 -1.33
C GLU A 70 -18.68 12.31 -2.84
N SER A 71 -17.92 13.26 -3.39
CA SER A 71 -17.84 13.62 -4.80
C SER A 71 -17.27 12.57 -5.76
N GLY A 72 -16.56 11.53 -5.28
CA GLY A 72 -15.91 10.55 -6.17
C GLY A 72 -14.74 11.13 -6.97
N LEU A 73 -13.99 12.07 -6.38
CA LEU A 73 -12.80 12.68 -6.98
C LEU A 73 -11.51 12.15 -6.32
N THR A 74 -10.42 12.06 -7.08
CA THR A 74 -9.06 11.83 -6.56
C THR A 74 -8.53 13.07 -5.82
N PRO A 75 -7.40 12.98 -5.08
CA PRO A 75 -6.73 14.14 -4.49
C PRO A 75 -6.37 15.24 -5.51
N GLU A 76 -6.12 14.86 -6.75
CA GLU A 76 -5.85 15.75 -7.88
C GLU A 76 -7.13 16.36 -8.49
N GLY A 77 -8.31 15.99 -7.98
CA GLY A 77 -9.61 16.45 -8.46
C GLY A 77 -10.15 15.69 -9.68
N GLU A 78 -9.55 14.55 -10.04
CA GLU A 78 -10.03 13.72 -11.17
C GLU A 78 -11.27 12.93 -10.77
N ASP A 79 -12.33 12.95 -11.59
CA ASP A 79 -13.52 12.12 -11.34
C ASP A 79 -13.20 10.63 -11.55
N ILE A 80 -13.26 9.86 -10.47
CA ILE A 80 -12.86 8.45 -10.42
C ILE A 80 -13.70 7.62 -11.38
N ALA A 81 -15.03 7.83 -11.35
CA ALA A 81 -15.95 7.05 -12.16
C ALA A 81 -15.89 7.49 -13.62
N ALA A 82 -15.90 8.80 -13.88
CA ALA A 82 -15.91 9.34 -15.24
C ALA A 82 -14.59 9.05 -15.99
N ASN A 83 -13.47 8.97 -15.27
CA ASN A 83 -12.15 8.69 -15.85
C ASN A 83 -11.78 7.20 -15.83
N GLY A 84 -12.65 6.31 -15.31
CA GLY A 84 -12.38 4.87 -15.25
C GLY A 84 -11.22 4.50 -14.32
N LEU A 85 -11.00 5.30 -13.27
CA LEU A 85 -9.97 5.09 -12.25
C LEU A 85 -10.43 4.13 -11.14
N GLY A 86 -11.71 3.76 -11.11
CA GLY A 86 -12.24 2.82 -10.13
C GLY A 86 -11.71 1.40 -10.32
N ALA A 87 -11.23 0.78 -9.24
CA ALA A 87 -10.87 -0.64 -9.22
C ALA A 87 -12.13 -1.49 -9.01
N ALA A 88 -12.76 -1.92 -10.11
CA ALA A 88 -14.00 -2.69 -10.07
C ALA A 88 -13.71 -4.21 -10.01
N PRO A 89 -14.22 -4.95 -9.02
CA PRO A 89 -13.96 -6.39 -8.89
C PRO A 89 -14.35 -7.23 -10.11
N ASP A 90 -15.39 -6.85 -10.84
CA ASP A 90 -15.82 -7.53 -12.05
C ASP A 90 -14.84 -7.30 -13.21
N TRP A 91 -14.33 -6.09 -13.38
CA TRP A 91 -13.25 -5.82 -14.33
C TRP A 91 -11.99 -6.62 -13.96
N ILE A 92 -11.63 -6.65 -12.67
CA ILE A 92 -10.46 -7.39 -12.18
C ILE A 92 -10.55 -8.87 -12.50
N ILE A 93 -11.66 -9.54 -12.15
CA ILE A 93 -11.87 -10.96 -12.47
C ILE A 93 -11.84 -11.21 -13.99
N GLN A 94 -12.43 -10.31 -14.79
CA GLN A 94 -12.49 -10.50 -16.25
C GLN A 94 -11.16 -10.27 -16.97
N ASN A 95 -10.31 -9.38 -16.46
CA ASN A 95 -9.13 -8.91 -17.19
C ASN A 95 -7.81 -9.41 -16.61
N LEU A 96 -7.75 -9.71 -15.31
CA LEU A 96 -6.50 -10.12 -14.64
C LEU A 96 -6.41 -11.63 -14.38
N GLN A 97 -7.47 -12.40 -14.62
CA GLN A 97 -7.43 -13.85 -14.52
C GLN A 97 -6.54 -14.43 -15.62
N TYR A 98 -5.36 -14.90 -15.24
CA TYR A 98 -4.37 -15.49 -16.14
C TYR A 98 -4.46 -17.02 -16.26
N SER A 99 -5.28 -17.66 -15.42
CA SER A 99 -5.39 -19.11 -15.35
C SER A 99 -6.85 -19.57 -15.28
N PRO A 100 -7.17 -20.73 -15.90
CA PRO A 100 -8.48 -21.33 -15.71
C PRO A 100 -8.59 -21.93 -14.29
N ALA A 101 -9.83 -22.11 -13.82
CA ALA A 101 -10.08 -22.87 -12.61
C ALA A 101 -9.80 -24.37 -12.79
N GLY A 102 -9.34 -25.02 -11.74
CA GLY A 102 -9.20 -26.47 -11.62
C GLY A 102 -10.13 -27.06 -10.57
N ALA A 103 -9.68 -28.14 -9.91
CA ALA A 103 -10.50 -28.96 -9.00
C ALA A 103 -9.91 -29.14 -7.59
N HIS A 104 -8.75 -28.56 -7.30
CA HIS A 104 -8.12 -28.61 -5.98
C HIS A 104 -8.76 -27.62 -5.04
N ASN A 105 -8.97 -28.03 -3.79
CA ASN A 105 -9.46 -27.14 -2.74
C ASN A 105 -8.32 -26.25 -2.23
N VAL A 106 -8.52 -24.94 -2.31
CA VAL A 106 -7.56 -23.92 -1.88
C VAL A 106 -8.21 -23.06 -0.80
N ALA A 107 -7.47 -22.79 0.27
CA ALA A 107 -7.93 -21.88 1.31
C ALA A 107 -7.20 -20.54 1.19
N LEU A 108 -7.97 -19.45 1.12
CA LEU A 108 -7.49 -18.08 1.15
C LEU A 108 -7.71 -17.52 2.56
N LEU A 109 -6.60 -17.34 3.27
CA LEU A 109 -6.53 -16.85 4.64
C LEU A 109 -6.25 -15.36 4.62
N VAL A 110 -7.11 -14.55 5.26
CA VAL A 110 -6.95 -13.10 5.37
C VAL A 110 -6.52 -12.79 6.80
N VAL A 111 -5.25 -12.39 6.98
CA VAL A 111 -4.68 -12.05 8.28
C VAL A 111 -4.68 -10.54 8.41
N ASP A 112 -5.49 -10.02 9.32
CA ASP A 112 -5.66 -8.58 9.50
C ASP A 112 -6.42 -8.27 10.81
N ASP A 113 -6.62 -6.99 11.08
CA ASP A 113 -7.47 -6.50 12.16
C ASP A 113 -8.95 -6.62 11.77
N PHE A 114 -9.69 -7.47 12.49
CA PHE A 114 -11.13 -7.65 12.36
C PHE A 114 -11.88 -7.21 13.63
N SER A 115 -11.34 -6.26 14.40
CA SER A 115 -11.95 -5.74 15.63
C SER A 115 -13.31 -5.08 15.42
N LEU A 116 -13.56 -4.55 14.22
CA LEU A 116 -14.78 -3.82 13.88
C LEU A 116 -15.37 -4.32 12.56
N ASP A 117 -16.58 -4.86 12.60
CA ASP A 117 -17.28 -5.43 11.44
C ASP A 117 -18.27 -4.43 10.79
N GLY A 118 -18.26 -3.16 11.22
CA GLY A 118 -19.23 -2.15 10.79
C GLY A 118 -20.64 -2.33 11.37
N SER A 119 -20.86 -3.31 12.24
CA SER A 119 -22.15 -3.47 12.91
C SER A 119 -22.41 -2.30 13.88
N ALA A 120 -23.69 -1.97 14.09
CA ALA A 120 -24.15 -0.91 15.00
C ALA A 120 -23.73 0.53 14.66
N GLY A 121 -23.31 0.81 13.41
CA GLY A 121 -22.90 2.16 13.00
C GLY A 121 -21.52 2.56 13.54
N ASN A 122 -20.78 1.58 14.06
CA ASN A 122 -19.36 1.73 14.33
C ASN A 122 -18.61 1.75 13.00
N GLY A 123 -17.40 2.32 12.99
CA GLY A 123 -16.50 2.23 11.84
C GLY A 123 -16.24 0.78 11.41
N VAL A 124 -15.64 0.61 10.25
CA VAL A 124 -15.24 -0.69 9.72
C VAL A 124 -13.73 -0.84 9.93
N SER A 125 -13.29 -2.00 10.43
CA SER A 125 -11.87 -2.30 10.57
C SER A 125 -11.22 -2.45 9.19
N HIS A 126 -9.92 -2.20 9.14
CA HIS A 126 -9.13 -2.36 7.92
C HIS A 126 -9.30 -3.77 7.33
N GLY A 127 -9.17 -4.82 8.15
CA GLY A 127 -9.30 -6.21 7.70
C GLY A 127 -10.66 -6.55 7.12
N TYR A 128 -11.75 -5.98 7.67
CA TYR A 128 -13.07 -6.19 7.10
C TYR A 128 -13.19 -5.64 5.67
N LEU A 129 -12.60 -4.47 5.39
CA LEU A 129 -12.59 -3.88 4.03
C LEU A 129 -11.78 -4.73 3.05
N VAL A 130 -10.60 -5.19 3.45
CA VAL A 130 -9.75 -6.11 2.67
C VAL A 130 -10.51 -7.41 2.37
N TYR A 131 -11.16 -7.99 3.38
CA TYR A 131 -11.98 -9.18 3.23
C TYR A 131 -13.19 -8.96 2.32
N GLU A 132 -13.82 -7.78 2.37
CA GLU A 132 -14.94 -7.45 1.50
C GLU A 132 -14.54 -7.49 0.02
N VAL A 133 -13.36 -6.95 -0.34
CA VAL A 133 -12.83 -7.03 -1.71
C VAL A 133 -12.71 -8.48 -2.19
N LEU A 134 -12.11 -9.35 -1.36
CA LEU A 134 -12.01 -10.79 -1.66
C LEU A 134 -13.38 -11.47 -1.77
N ALA A 135 -14.29 -11.19 -0.83
CA ALA A 135 -15.62 -11.77 -0.81
C ALA A 135 -16.48 -11.31 -2.00
N GLN A 136 -16.28 -10.08 -2.49
CA GLN A 136 -16.89 -9.62 -3.73
C GLN A 136 -16.33 -10.38 -4.94
N MET A 137 -15.01 -10.57 -5.03
CA MET A 137 -14.39 -11.35 -6.11
C MET A 137 -14.85 -12.82 -6.12
N VAL A 138 -14.89 -13.50 -4.97
CA VAL A 138 -15.41 -14.89 -4.88
C VAL A 138 -16.83 -15.00 -5.41
N ARG A 139 -17.70 -14.02 -5.11
CA ARG A 139 -19.10 -14.00 -5.59
C ARG A 139 -19.22 -13.83 -7.10
N LEU A 140 -18.19 -13.30 -7.76
CA LEU A 140 -18.15 -13.10 -9.21
C LEU A 140 -17.58 -14.32 -9.96
N LEU A 141 -16.96 -15.26 -9.25
CA LEU A 141 -16.44 -16.49 -9.84
C LEU A 141 -17.59 -17.43 -10.28
N PRO A 142 -17.34 -18.29 -11.29
CA PRO A 142 -18.25 -19.39 -11.59
C PRO A 142 -18.52 -20.24 -10.34
N PRO A 143 -19.76 -20.70 -10.10
CA PRO A 143 -20.09 -21.47 -8.90
C PRO A 143 -19.21 -22.71 -8.67
N ASP A 144 -18.82 -23.38 -9.75
CA ASP A 144 -17.95 -24.56 -9.69
C ASP A 144 -16.54 -24.19 -9.22
N THR A 145 -16.01 -23.02 -9.62
CA THR A 145 -14.73 -22.49 -9.13
C THR A 145 -14.83 -22.05 -7.68
N ALA A 146 -15.87 -21.28 -7.34
CA ALA A 146 -16.06 -20.77 -5.97
C ALA A 146 -16.21 -21.91 -4.94
N ALA A 147 -16.77 -23.05 -5.32
CA ALA A 147 -16.89 -24.22 -4.46
C ALA A 147 -15.56 -24.83 -4.02
N HIS A 148 -14.46 -24.54 -4.73
CA HIS A 148 -13.11 -25.01 -4.40
C HIS A 148 -12.31 -24.01 -3.55
N ILE A 149 -12.88 -22.85 -3.23
CA ILE A 149 -12.19 -21.79 -2.51
C ILE A 149 -12.85 -21.58 -1.15
N ALA A 150 -12.10 -21.81 -0.08
CA ALA A 150 -12.49 -21.34 1.26
C ALA A 150 -11.88 -19.96 1.51
N LEU A 151 -12.70 -19.03 1.99
CA LEU A 151 -12.24 -17.71 2.44
C LEU A 151 -12.39 -17.65 3.97
N GLU A 152 -11.30 -17.39 4.68
CA GLU A 152 -11.25 -17.44 6.16
C GLU A 152 -10.56 -16.20 6.71
N GLN A 153 -11.12 -15.65 7.80
CA GLN A 153 -10.54 -14.51 8.53
C GLN A 153 -9.64 -15.00 9.65
N ILE A 154 -8.49 -14.36 9.83
CA ILE A 154 -7.60 -14.53 10.97
C ILE A 154 -7.44 -13.17 11.62
N ASN A 155 -8.06 -13.00 12.79
CA ASN A 155 -8.09 -11.73 13.50
C ASN A 155 -6.85 -11.55 14.38
N ILE A 156 -6.11 -10.47 14.13
CA ILE A 156 -4.92 -10.08 14.91
C ILE A 156 -5.23 -9.05 16.01
N ALA A 157 -6.47 -8.57 16.12
CA ALA A 157 -6.83 -7.51 17.04
C ALA A 157 -7.29 -7.98 18.44
N ASP A 158 -6.85 -9.14 18.91
CA ASP A 158 -7.19 -9.62 20.25
C ASP A 158 -6.40 -8.91 21.36
N GLU A 159 -6.78 -9.09 22.64
CA GLU A 159 -6.17 -8.43 23.82
C GLU A 159 -4.64 -8.61 23.91
N ASN A 160 -4.06 -9.55 23.16
CA ASN A 160 -2.62 -9.79 23.11
C ASN A 160 -2.04 -9.63 21.68
N GLY A 161 -2.86 -9.35 20.66
CA GLY A 161 -2.84 -10.05 19.38
C GLY A 161 -2.07 -9.48 18.19
N TYR A 162 -1.41 -8.34 18.30
CA TYR A 162 -0.64 -7.79 17.17
C TYR A 162 0.78 -8.39 17.06
N ARG A 163 1.19 -9.27 17.98
CA ARG A 163 2.54 -9.87 17.96
C ARG A 163 2.63 -11.02 16.95
N SER A 164 3.75 -11.08 16.22
CA SER A 164 3.95 -12.05 15.14
C SER A 164 3.93 -13.51 15.59
N ASP A 165 4.33 -13.81 16.83
CA ASP A 165 4.24 -15.15 17.42
C ASP A 165 2.79 -15.61 17.66
N LEU A 166 1.89 -14.69 18.00
CA LEU A 166 0.46 -14.97 18.14
C LEU A 166 -0.23 -15.08 16.78
N ILE A 167 0.14 -14.21 15.84
CA ILE A 167 -0.32 -14.31 14.44
C ILE A 167 0.07 -15.68 13.87
N LEU A 168 1.32 -16.11 14.08
CA LEU A 168 1.79 -17.43 13.67
C LEU A 168 0.93 -18.56 14.24
N ALA A 169 0.64 -18.53 15.55
CA ALA A 169 -0.19 -19.55 16.18
C ALA A 169 -1.59 -19.63 15.56
N ALA A 170 -2.21 -18.48 15.29
CA ALA A 170 -3.53 -18.40 14.65
C ALA A 170 -3.51 -18.92 13.20
N VAL A 171 -2.45 -18.58 12.44
CA VAL A 171 -2.23 -19.10 11.08
C VAL A 171 -2.05 -20.62 11.09
N GLN A 172 -1.26 -21.15 12.02
CA GLN A 172 -1.05 -22.60 12.18
C GLN A 172 -2.37 -23.32 12.49
N GLU A 173 -3.15 -22.80 13.44
CA GLU A 173 -4.45 -23.37 13.80
C GLU A 173 -5.41 -23.38 12.59
N ALA A 174 -5.48 -22.29 11.82
CA ALA A 174 -6.32 -22.21 10.63
C ALA A 174 -5.88 -23.22 9.56
N VAL A 175 -4.58 -23.31 9.26
CA VAL A 175 -4.02 -24.26 8.29
C VAL A 175 -4.30 -25.70 8.71
N ASP A 176 -4.06 -26.06 9.97
CA ASP A 176 -4.28 -27.42 10.47
C ASP A 176 -5.76 -27.81 10.42
N ARG A 177 -6.65 -26.91 10.87
CA ARG A 177 -8.10 -27.12 10.84
C ARG A 177 -8.63 -27.30 9.41
N LEU A 178 -8.16 -26.48 8.47
CA LEU A 178 -8.60 -26.56 7.06
C LEU A 178 -7.97 -27.76 6.35
N SER A 179 -6.73 -28.12 6.65
CA SER A 179 -6.15 -29.37 6.12
C SER A 179 -6.87 -30.63 6.63
N ALA A 180 -7.37 -30.63 7.87
CA ALA A 180 -8.25 -31.70 8.35
C ALA A 180 -9.58 -31.79 7.56
N GLN A 181 -9.97 -30.73 6.85
CA GLN A 181 -11.14 -30.69 5.96
C GLN A 181 -10.81 -30.98 4.48
N GLY A 182 -9.54 -31.29 4.17
CA GLY A 182 -9.10 -31.64 2.81
C GLY A 182 -8.61 -30.46 1.98
N PHE A 183 -8.27 -29.33 2.61
CA PHE A 183 -7.55 -28.24 1.93
C PHE A 183 -6.04 -28.53 1.92
N GLU A 184 -5.45 -28.54 0.73
CA GLU A 184 -4.04 -28.91 0.55
C GLU A 184 -3.14 -27.70 0.28
N ARG A 185 -3.72 -26.59 -0.20
CA ARG A 185 -3.00 -25.39 -0.62
C ARG A 185 -3.61 -24.16 0.03
N PHE A 186 -2.74 -23.22 0.40
CA PHE A 186 -3.12 -22.05 1.17
C PHE A 186 -2.52 -20.80 0.54
N VAL A 187 -3.34 -19.76 0.43
CA VAL A 187 -2.87 -18.40 0.12
C VAL A 187 -3.06 -17.57 1.38
N LEU A 188 -2.00 -16.91 1.82
CA LEU A 188 -2.01 -16.03 2.98
C LEU A 188 -1.97 -14.58 2.50
N ASN A 189 -3.06 -13.84 2.64
CA ASN A 189 -3.11 -12.41 2.40
C ASN A 189 -2.79 -11.67 3.70
N MET A 190 -1.78 -10.80 3.66
CA MET A 190 -1.35 -9.96 4.78
C MET A 190 -1.37 -8.50 4.36
N SER A 191 -2.27 -7.70 4.93
CA SER A 191 -2.45 -6.29 4.54
C SER A 191 -2.07 -5.31 5.66
N PHE A 192 -1.06 -5.69 6.45
CA PHE A 192 -0.45 -4.90 7.53
C PHE A 192 1.07 -4.86 7.32
N VAL A 193 1.77 -4.03 8.11
CA VAL A 193 3.24 -4.00 8.15
C VAL A 193 3.74 -4.54 9.48
N PHE A 194 4.96 -5.08 9.51
CA PHE A 194 5.64 -5.36 10.77
C PHE A 194 6.51 -4.18 11.18
N ILE A 195 6.55 -3.92 12.48
CA ILE A 195 7.47 -3.01 13.17
C ILE A 195 8.02 -3.70 14.42
N PRO A 196 9.15 -3.23 14.99
CA PRO A 196 9.59 -3.69 16.29
C PRO A 196 8.49 -3.47 17.33
N CYS A 197 8.24 -4.46 18.19
CA CYS A 197 7.34 -4.24 19.33
C CYS A 197 7.95 -3.26 20.35
N HIS A 198 9.28 -3.12 20.35
CA HIS A 198 10.04 -2.21 21.18
C HIS A 198 11.28 -1.74 20.41
N ASP A 199 11.55 -0.43 20.43
CA ASP A 199 12.73 0.19 19.81
C ASP A 199 13.31 1.23 20.79
N ASP A 200 14.43 0.88 21.41
CA ASP A 200 15.13 1.75 22.36
C ASP A 200 15.75 2.99 21.69
N GLU A 201 16.10 2.91 20.40
CA GLU A 201 16.75 4.00 19.66
C GLU A 201 15.74 5.11 19.33
N GLU A 202 14.58 4.72 18.82
CA GLU A 202 13.48 5.64 18.51
C GLU A 202 12.59 5.95 19.74
N GLY A 203 12.80 5.26 20.86
CA GLY A 203 12.00 5.42 22.07
C GLY A 203 10.56 4.94 21.88
N PHE A 204 10.36 3.89 21.10
CA PHE A 204 9.06 3.34 20.74
C PHE A 204 8.73 2.07 21.55
N ASP A 205 7.51 1.99 22.07
CA ASP A 205 6.96 0.79 22.69
C ASP A 205 5.53 0.58 22.18
N TYR A 206 5.30 -0.55 21.52
CA TYR A 206 4.01 -0.84 20.88
C TYR A 206 2.88 -1.00 21.89
N ALA A 207 3.17 -1.54 23.09
CA ALA A 207 2.16 -1.68 24.14
C ALA A 207 1.76 -0.32 24.70
N GLU A 208 2.72 0.60 24.91
CA GLU A 208 2.42 1.98 25.28
C GLU A 208 1.57 2.68 24.20
N PHE A 209 1.93 2.50 22.93
CA PHE A 209 1.14 3.01 21.81
C PHE A 209 -0.31 2.48 21.82
N LEU A 210 -0.52 1.19 22.04
CA LEU A 210 -1.86 0.60 22.13
C LEU A 210 -2.64 1.14 23.34
N ASP A 211 -1.99 1.36 24.48
CA ASP A 211 -2.61 1.99 25.65
C ASP A 211 -3.08 3.42 25.35
N GLN A 212 -2.29 4.21 24.60
CA GLN A 212 -2.71 5.53 24.13
C GLN A 212 -3.89 5.43 23.16
N ARG A 213 -3.88 4.48 22.22
CA ARG A 213 -4.98 4.27 21.27
C ARG A 213 -6.28 3.81 21.92
N ALA A 214 -6.20 3.08 23.02
CA ALA A 214 -7.38 2.73 23.80
C ALA A 214 -8.08 3.97 24.38
N VAL A 215 -7.35 5.07 24.59
CA VAL A 215 -7.86 6.38 25.02
C VAL A 215 -8.27 7.23 23.82
N ASP A 216 -7.45 7.27 22.78
CA ASP A 216 -7.66 8.01 21.54
C ASP A 216 -7.45 7.11 20.32
N PRO A 217 -8.52 6.56 19.71
CA PRO A 217 -8.42 5.70 18.54
C PRO A 217 -7.79 6.36 17.30
N SER A 218 -7.64 7.69 17.28
CA SER A 218 -6.97 8.41 16.20
C SER A 218 -5.46 8.54 16.40
N TYR A 219 -4.95 8.25 17.60
CA TYR A 219 -3.53 8.31 17.93
C TYR A 219 -2.71 7.40 17.01
N SER A 220 -1.66 7.95 16.43
CA SER A 220 -0.87 7.31 15.38
C SER A 220 0.55 7.01 15.84
N ILE A 221 1.22 6.07 15.19
CA ILE A 221 2.64 5.79 15.46
C ILE A 221 3.49 7.02 15.12
N VAL A 222 3.16 7.73 14.04
CA VAL A 222 3.83 9.00 13.68
C VAL A 222 3.73 10.01 14.83
N GLU A 223 2.56 10.12 15.47
CA GLU A 223 2.37 10.99 16.63
C GLU A 223 3.13 10.51 17.88
N GLN A 224 3.19 9.19 18.11
CA GLN A 224 3.97 8.58 19.21
C GLN A 224 5.46 8.87 19.11
N LEU A 225 6.01 8.85 17.89
CA LEU A 225 7.40 9.19 17.64
C LEU A 225 7.65 10.71 17.74
N GLY A 226 6.61 11.53 17.94
CA GLY A 226 6.75 12.98 18.04
C GLY A 226 6.98 13.68 16.68
N ALA A 227 6.83 12.95 15.58
CA ALA A 227 6.80 13.53 14.24
C ALA A 227 5.48 14.30 14.01
N ASP A 228 5.48 15.27 13.10
CA ASP A 228 4.28 16.04 12.76
C ASP A 228 3.48 15.25 11.71
N PRO A 229 2.28 14.72 12.04
CA PRO A 229 1.48 13.97 11.08
C PRO A 229 1.13 14.79 9.84
N ALA A 230 0.96 16.12 9.98
CA ALA A 230 0.66 16.99 8.85
C ALA A 230 1.85 17.16 7.91
N TYR A 231 3.09 17.08 8.44
CA TYR A 231 4.28 17.10 7.61
C TYR A 231 4.45 15.79 6.84
N VAL A 232 4.28 14.63 7.51
CA VAL A 232 4.30 13.32 6.84
C VAL A 232 3.20 13.25 5.78
N GLU A 233 2.01 13.76 6.08
CA GLU A 233 0.92 13.89 5.11
C GLU A 233 1.32 14.73 3.89
N ALA A 234 1.87 15.93 4.13
CA ALA A 234 2.29 16.82 3.07
C ALA A 234 3.30 16.14 2.11
N LEU A 235 4.26 15.37 2.65
CA LEU A 235 5.22 14.60 1.85
C LEU A 235 4.55 13.51 1.01
N LEU A 236 3.58 12.80 1.61
CA LEU A 236 2.85 11.74 0.92
C LEU A 236 1.96 12.29 -0.20
N VAL A 237 1.38 13.47 -0.07
CA VAL A 237 0.53 14.08 -1.12
C VAL A 237 1.29 14.95 -2.11
N ASP A 238 2.54 15.33 -1.83
CA ASP A 238 3.33 16.15 -2.75
C ASP A 238 3.69 15.36 -4.03
N PRO A 239 3.19 15.75 -5.23
CA PRO A 239 3.47 15.04 -6.47
C PRO A 239 4.92 15.20 -6.94
N SER A 240 5.67 16.17 -6.40
CA SER A 240 7.09 16.32 -6.70
C SER A 240 7.96 15.29 -5.97
N VAL A 241 7.48 14.76 -4.84
CA VAL A 241 8.15 13.68 -4.09
C VAL A 241 7.81 12.35 -4.75
N SER A 242 8.79 11.77 -5.44
CA SER A 242 8.64 10.48 -6.13
C SER A 242 8.88 9.31 -5.20
N PHE A 243 9.91 9.40 -4.34
CA PHE A 243 10.22 8.36 -3.38
C PHE A 243 10.68 8.92 -2.05
N ILE A 244 10.39 8.15 -0.99
CA ILE A 244 10.86 8.38 0.37
C ILE A 244 11.78 7.21 0.75
N THR A 245 12.98 7.53 1.22
CA THR A 245 13.97 6.59 1.76
C THR A 245 14.38 7.06 3.16
N ALA A 246 15.01 6.19 3.96
CA ALA A 246 15.53 6.57 5.28
C ALA A 246 16.45 7.81 5.20
N ASP A 247 17.29 7.88 4.16
CA ASP A 247 18.33 8.92 4.05
C ASP A 247 17.91 10.15 3.22
N ALA A 248 16.81 10.10 2.46
CA ALA A 248 16.49 11.12 1.47
C ALA A 248 15.05 11.10 0.94
N LEU A 249 14.59 12.29 0.52
CA LEU A 249 13.47 12.47 -0.42
C LEU A 249 14.02 12.54 -1.85
N VAL A 250 13.50 11.69 -2.73
CA VAL A 250 13.79 11.76 -4.17
C VAL A 250 12.72 12.62 -4.82
N VAL A 251 13.11 13.83 -5.22
CA VAL A 251 12.24 14.77 -5.95
C VAL A 251 12.46 14.61 -7.45
N ASP A 252 11.41 14.32 -8.21
CA ASP A 252 11.52 14.29 -9.68
C ASP A 252 11.56 15.73 -10.21
N THR A 253 12.77 16.16 -10.55
CA THR A 253 13.03 17.50 -11.10
C THR A 253 12.26 17.77 -12.39
N VAL A 254 11.90 16.74 -13.17
CA VAL A 254 11.21 16.90 -14.46
C VAL A 254 9.70 17.13 -14.25
N MET A 255 9.07 16.39 -13.33
CA MET A 255 7.68 16.62 -12.94
C MET A 255 7.52 17.95 -12.20
N ALA A 256 8.49 18.31 -11.36
CA ALA A 256 8.50 19.59 -10.68
C ALA A 256 8.49 20.77 -11.66
N GLU A 257 9.20 20.69 -12.79
CA GLU A 257 9.19 21.73 -13.82
C GLU A 257 7.88 21.78 -14.63
N ALA A 258 7.23 20.64 -14.89
CA ALA A 258 5.98 20.58 -15.64
C ALA A 258 4.79 21.17 -14.85
N VAL A 259 4.62 20.77 -13.58
CA VAL A 259 3.57 21.33 -12.69
C VAL A 259 3.75 22.84 -12.51
N ARG A 260 5.00 23.32 -12.49
CA ARG A 260 5.33 24.76 -12.44
C ARG A 260 4.89 25.52 -13.68
N SER A 261 5.00 24.92 -14.87
CA SER A 261 4.62 25.59 -16.12
C SER A 261 3.10 25.83 -16.24
N ASP A 262 2.26 24.90 -15.77
CA ASP A 262 0.80 25.03 -15.83
C ASP A 262 0.25 26.03 -14.80
N ALA A 263 0.83 26.10 -13.60
CA ALA A 263 0.45 27.07 -12.58
C ALA A 263 0.69 28.52 -13.04
N VAL A 264 1.85 28.80 -13.64
CA VAL A 264 2.23 30.13 -14.15
C VAL A 264 1.31 30.59 -15.29
N ILE A 265 0.86 29.68 -16.15
CA ILE A 265 -0.06 29.99 -17.25
C ILE A 265 -1.46 30.34 -16.71
N SER A 266 -1.92 29.69 -15.64
CA SER A 266 -3.25 29.94 -15.06
C SER A 266 -3.36 31.30 -14.35
N GLU A 267 -2.28 31.75 -13.69
CA GLU A 267 -2.27 33.00 -12.94
C GLU A 267 -2.14 34.23 -13.86
N GLN A 268 -1.39 34.10 -14.96
CA GLN A 268 -1.29 35.13 -16.00
C GLN A 268 -2.63 35.35 -16.75
N ALA A 269 -3.47 34.33 -16.85
CA ALA A 269 -4.79 34.43 -17.49
C ALA A 269 -5.80 35.26 -16.67
N ILE A 270 -5.60 35.42 -15.36
CA ILE A 270 -6.50 36.16 -14.46
C ILE A 270 -6.21 37.68 -14.46
N ILE A 271 -5.05 38.12 -14.98
CA ILE A 271 -4.59 39.52 -14.94
C ILE A 271 -4.93 40.34 -16.22
N ALA A 272 -5.73 39.80 -17.14
CA ALA A 272 -6.22 40.54 -18.32
C ALA A 272 -7.76 40.48 -18.38
N GLN A 273 -8.55 41.56 -18.38
CA GLN A 273 -8.35 42.89 -18.95
C GLN A 273 -9.15 43.96 -18.15
N PRO A 274 -8.62 45.17 -17.92
CA PRO A 274 -9.45 46.29 -17.51
C PRO A 274 -10.35 46.70 -18.70
N GLU A 275 -11.67 46.57 -18.56
CA GLU A 275 -12.63 47.20 -19.46
C GLU A 275 -12.43 48.72 -19.42
N PHE A 276 -11.70 49.25 -20.40
CA PHE A 276 -11.53 50.69 -20.58
C PHE A 276 -12.82 51.26 -21.18
N GLN A 277 -13.80 51.59 -20.34
CA GLN A 277 -14.98 52.34 -20.76
C GLN A 277 -14.57 53.78 -21.06
N ILE A 278 -14.42 54.10 -22.35
CA ILE A 278 -14.28 55.48 -22.82
C ILE A 278 -15.67 56.11 -22.78
N GLU A 279 -16.00 56.82 -21.70
CA GLU A 279 -17.14 57.74 -21.69
C GLU A 279 -16.87 58.88 -22.69
N SER A 280 -17.59 58.87 -23.81
CA SER A 280 -17.59 59.94 -24.79
C SER A 280 -18.47 61.10 -24.32
N GLU A 281 -17.96 61.91 -23.38
CA GLU A 281 -18.52 63.23 -23.13
C GLU A 281 -17.70 64.33 -23.80
N GLN A 282 -18.43 65.21 -24.48
CA GLN A 282 -18.01 66.49 -25.06
C GLN A 282 -17.28 66.46 -26.42
N SER A 283 -18.02 66.77 -27.48
CA SER A 283 -17.75 68.01 -28.21
C SER A 283 -18.93 68.41 -29.09
N ASN A 284 -19.62 69.46 -28.67
CA ASN A 284 -20.45 70.25 -29.57
C ASN A 284 -20.18 71.72 -29.26
N ARG A 285 -19.06 72.25 -29.75
CA ARG A 285 -18.86 73.68 -30.02
C ARG A 285 -17.55 73.98 -30.74
N LEU A 286 -17.67 74.89 -31.71
CA LEU A 286 -16.64 75.71 -32.37
C LEU A 286 -15.88 75.06 -33.53
N GLN A 287 -16.50 75.17 -34.71
CA GLN A 287 -15.80 75.45 -35.97
C GLN A 287 -15.00 76.75 -35.84
N LEU A 288 -13.68 76.68 -35.98
CA LEU A 288 -12.82 77.71 -36.55
C LEU A 288 -11.42 77.14 -36.81
N ASP A 289 -11.04 77.14 -38.08
CA ASP A 289 -9.69 77.09 -38.68
C ASP A 289 -8.54 76.47 -37.88
N ALA A 290 -8.17 75.21 -38.17
CA ALA A 290 -6.78 74.73 -38.06
C ALA A 290 -6.57 73.31 -38.62
N PRO A 291 -6.35 73.11 -39.94
CA PRO A 291 -5.90 71.82 -40.47
C PRO A 291 -4.44 71.47 -40.10
N LEU A 292 -3.67 72.39 -39.49
CA LEU A 292 -2.27 72.17 -39.12
C LEU A 292 -2.02 71.83 -37.64
N LEU A 293 -3.00 72.00 -36.74
CA LEU A 293 -2.88 71.61 -35.33
C LEU A 293 -3.38 70.18 -35.06
N ALA A 294 -4.25 69.64 -35.91
CA ALA A 294 -4.80 68.29 -35.76
C ALA A 294 -3.74 67.19 -36.04
N GLU A 295 -2.87 67.38 -37.04
CA GLU A 295 -1.80 66.40 -37.34
C GLU A 295 -0.74 66.34 -36.23
N ALA A 296 -0.33 67.49 -35.68
CA ALA A 296 0.63 67.53 -34.57
C ALA A 296 0.08 66.89 -33.27
N GLN A 297 -1.23 67.00 -33.02
CA GLN A 297 -1.88 66.38 -31.84
C GLN A 297 -2.05 64.87 -31.98
N VAL A 298 -2.24 64.35 -33.21
CA VAL A 298 -2.29 62.90 -33.47
C VAL A 298 -0.91 62.28 -33.28
N GLU A 299 0.14 62.89 -33.83
CA GLU A 299 1.51 62.39 -33.70
C GLU A 299 1.99 62.39 -32.24
N THR A 300 1.61 63.40 -31.45
CA THR A 300 1.94 63.45 -30.01
C THR A 300 1.21 62.35 -29.22
N ARG A 301 -0.05 62.04 -29.55
CA ARG A 301 -0.81 60.96 -28.90
C ARG A 301 -0.28 59.57 -29.26
N GLU A 302 0.16 59.36 -30.50
CA GLU A 302 0.76 58.10 -30.91
C GLU A 302 2.09 57.85 -30.18
N ILE A 303 2.87 58.91 -29.94
CA ILE A 303 4.10 58.83 -29.14
C ILE A 303 3.80 58.55 -27.66
N GLU A 304 2.79 59.18 -27.07
CA GLU A 304 2.38 58.91 -25.68
C GLU A 304 1.88 57.47 -25.50
N ILE A 305 1.06 56.95 -26.44
CA ILE A 305 0.60 55.55 -26.41
C ILE A 305 1.77 54.58 -26.58
N ALA A 306 2.71 54.86 -27.48
CA ALA A 306 3.89 54.03 -27.66
C ALA A 306 4.77 54.00 -26.40
N GLN A 307 4.92 55.14 -25.71
CA GLN A 307 5.67 55.22 -24.45
C GLN A 307 4.97 54.48 -23.30
N ILE A 308 3.63 54.54 -23.24
CA ILE A 308 2.84 53.76 -22.26
C ILE A 308 3.00 52.26 -22.51
N ASN A 309 2.95 51.81 -23.77
CA ASN A 309 3.12 50.40 -24.11
C ASN A 309 4.53 49.90 -23.75
N ILE A 310 5.58 50.67 -24.06
CA ILE A 310 6.96 50.33 -23.68
C ILE A 310 7.11 50.27 -22.15
N ALA A 311 6.46 51.18 -21.42
CA ALA A 311 6.48 51.16 -19.96
C ALA A 311 5.71 49.95 -19.40
N GLN A 312 4.59 49.56 -20.00
CA GLN A 312 3.86 48.35 -19.64
C GLN A 312 4.69 47.09 -19.89
N ASP A 313 5.35 46.98 -21.04
CA ASP A 313 6.20 45.83 -21.37
C ASP A 313 7.39 45.72 -20.40
N ALA A 314 8.01 46.85 -20.05
CA ALA A 314 9.10 46.90 -19.07
C ALA A 314 8.63 46.51 -17.66
N VAL A 315 7.43 46.94 -17.25
CA VAL A 315 6.83 46.56 -15.96
C VAL A 315 6.47 45.08 -15.94
N GLN A 316 5.90 44.54 -17.02
CA GLN A 316 5.59 43.11 -17.12
C GLN A 316 6.87 42.26 -17.10
N SER A 317 7.93 42.69 -17.79
CA SER A 317 9.24 42.02 -17.73
C SER A 317 9.82 42.05 -16.32
N ALA A 318 9.77 43.19 -15.63
CA ALA A 318 10.29 43.31 -14.27
C ALA A 318 9.46 42.49 -13.25
N ILE A 319 8.13 42.40 -13.42
CA ILE A 319 7.28 41.52 -12.62
C ILE A 319 7.65 40.06 -12.86
N ALA A 320 7.88 39.66 -14.12
CA ALA A 320 8.32 38.30 -14.45
C ALA A 320 9.70 37.98 -13.86
N ASP A 321 10.64 38.93 -13.89
CA ASP A 321 11.98 38.76 -13.30
C ASP A 321 11.91 38.66 -11.77
N ILE A 322 11.14 39.52 -11.10
CA ILE A 322 10.96 39.48 -9.63
C ILE A 322 10.20 38.22 -9.20
N ALA A 323 9.17 37.81 -9.94
CA ALA A 323 8.47 36.56 -9.70
C ALA A 323 9.41 35.37 -9.90
N SER A 324 10.24 35.38 -10.94
CA SER A 324 11.28 34.37 -11.17
C SER A 324 12.29 34.31 -10.02
N GLU A 325 12.75 35.46 -9.52
CA GLU A 325 13.76 35.52 -8.45
C GLU A 325 13.18 35.13 -7.08
N GLN A 326 11.99 35.61 -6.73
CA GLN A 326 11.31 35.22 -5.49
C GLN A 326 10.88 33.75 -5.51
N LEU A 327 10.42 33.26 -6.67
CA LEU A 327 10.13 31.85 -6.85
C LEU A 327 11.42 31.03 -6.76
N GLN A 328 12.56 31.45 -7.35
CA GLN A 328 13.85 30.76 -7.16
C GLN A 328 14.31 30.70 -5.70
N VAL A 329 14.06 31.74 -4.91
CA VAL A 329 14.43 31.77 -3.48
C VAL A 329 13.51 30.86 -2.64
N GLN A 330 12.21 30.81 -2.93
CA GLN A 330 11.32 29.80 -2.30
C GLN A 330 11.56 28.38 -2.80
N LEU A 331 12.02 28.21 -4.05
CA LEU A 331 12.25 26.90 -4.69
C LEU A 331 13.55 26.20 -4.25
N LEU A 332 14.53 26.94 -3.73
CA LEU A 332 15.75 26.36 -3.12
C LEU A 332 15.51 25.92 -1.67
N GLU A 333 14.43 26.38 -1.06
CA GLU A 333 13.91 25.90 0.21
C GLU A 333 12.71 24.98 -0.09
N GLY A 334 12.94 23.87 -0.81
CA GLY A 334 12.02 22.74 -0.76
C GLY A 334 11.73 22.37 0.71
N PRO A 335 10.64 21.64 1.03
CA PRO A 335 10.35 21.26 2.41
C PRO A 335 11.63 20.71 3.02
N VAL A 336 12.16 21.44 4.01
CA VAL A 336 13.43 21.08 4.63
C VAL A 336 13.22 19.67 5.13
N PHE A 337 14.06 18.75 4.67
CA PHE A 337 14.10 17.41 5.22
C PHE A 337 14.51 17.56 6.67
N ILE A 338 13.58 17.31 7.58
CA ILE A 338 13.86 17.34 9.01
C ILE A 338 14.08 15.88 9.37
N ASP A 339 15.34 15.47 9.58
CA ASP A 339 15.70 14.08 9.90
C ASP A 339 14.82 13.51 11.03
N GLU A 340 14.54 14.34 12.05
CA GLU A 340 13.67 13.99 13.20
C GLU A 340 12.22 13.64 12.83
N GLN A 341 11.75 13.96 11.62
CA GLN A 341 10.37 13.75 11.18
C GLN A 341 10.15 12.42 10.45
N LEU A 342 11.21 11.65 10.16
CA LEU A 342 11.11 10.36 9.46
C LEU A 342 11.58 9.15 10.29
N GLN A 343 11.62 9.27 11.62
CA GLN A 343 11.84 8.14 12.53
C GLN A 343 10.89 6.95 12.24
N ILE A 344 9.70 7.24 11.71
CA ILE A 344 8.77 6.20 11.25
C ILE A 344 9.35 5.33 10.14
N ILE A 345 10.17 5.88 9.24
CA ILE A 345 10.81 5.12 8.17
C ILE A 345 11.85 4.18 8.74
N ASP A 346 12.63 4.61 9.73
CA ASP A 346 13.62 3.77 10.41
C ASP A 346 12.92 2.58 11.10
N LEU A 347 11.85 2.86 11.85
CA LEU A 347 11.02 1.83 12.48
C LEU A 347 10.41 0.83 11.46
N LEU A 348 9.97 1.32 10.29
CA LEU A 348 9.37 0.49 9.23
C LEU A 348 10.40 -0.29 8.40
N GLN A 349 11.67 0.11 8.43
CA GLN A 349 12.75 -0.48 7.64
C GLN A 349 13.78 -1.26 8.47
N ASP A 350 13.56 -1.41 9.78
CA ASP A 350 14.44 -2.14 10.68
C ASP A 350 14.78 -3.54 10.13
N GLU A 351 16.08 -3.82 9.95
CA GLU A 351 16.58 -5.10 9.45
C GLU A 351 16.27 -6.27 10.39
N GLN A 352 15.99 -6.02 11.68
CA GLN A 352 15.57 -7.06 12.62
C GLN A 352 14.23 -7.70 12.23
N LEU A 353 13.38 -6.97 11.49
CA LEU A 353 12.13 -7.48 10.93
C LEU A 353 12.36 -8.59 9.89
N ALA A 354 13.59 -8.71 9.38
CA ALA A 354 13.99 -9.81 8.49
C ALA A 354 14.15 -11.15 9.21
N PHE A 355 13.98 -11.21 10.54
CA PHE A 355 14.15 -12.43 11.34
C PHE A 355 12.91 -12.70 12.20
N ASP A 356 11.81 -13.09 11.56
CA ASP A 356 10.52 -13.30 12.23
C ASP A 356 10.11 -14.79 12.30
N PRO A 357 9.45 -15.25 13.38
CA PRO A 357 8.91 -16.61 13.47
C PRO A 357 7.92 -16.96 12.36
N LEU A 358 7.06 -16.01 11.94
CA LEU A 358 6.13 -16.21 10.84
C LEU A 358 6.87 -16.42 9.53
N GLN A 359 7.92 -15.65 9.25
CA GLN A 359 8.77 -15.87 8.08
C GLN A 359 9.40 -17.27 8.08
N THR A 360 9.96 -17.69 9.22
CA THR A 360 10.54 -19.04 9.37
C THR A 360 9.50 -20.13 9.09
N TYR A 361 8.26 -19.93 9.53
CA TYR A 361 7.16 -20.85 9.25
C TYR A 361 6.76 -20.86 7.76
N LEU A 362 6.70 -19.70 7.10
CA LEU A 362 6.45 -19.61 5.67
C LEU A 362 7.54 -20.33 4.87
N GLN A 363 8.81 -20.14 5.22
CA GLN A 363 9.94 -20.87 4.65
C GLN A 363 9.79 -22.39 4.79
N ALA A 364 9.39 -22.87 5.97
CA ALA A 364 9.22 -24.29 6.22
C ALA A 364 8.02 -24.93 5.49
N ASN A 365 7.07 -24.11 4.99
CA ASN A 365 5.83 -24.56 4.34
C ASN A 365 5.73 -24.13 2.88
N GLN A 366 6.87 -23.84 2.23
CA GLN A 366 6.93 -23.51 0.81
C GLN A 366 6.31 -24.62 -0.05
N GLY A 367 5.62 -24.21 -1.12
CA GLY A 367 4.83 -25.09 -1.98
C GLY A 367 3.48 -25.52 -1.40
N ARG A 368 3.20 -25.23 -0.12
CA ARG A 368 1.90 -25.43 0.52
C ARG A 368 1.22 -24.11 0.89
N ILE A 369 1.98 -23.16 1.44
CA ILE A 369 1.51 -21.82 1.80
C ILE A 369 2.18 -20.81 0.86
N PHE A 370 1.37 -19.96 0.26
CA PHE A 370 1.80 -18.89 -0.64
C PHE A 370 1.41 -17.55 -0.02
N ALA A 371 2.40 -16.78 0.42
CA ALA A 371 2.16 -15.51 1.08
C ALA A 371 2.14 -14.35 0.09
N VAL A 372 1.19 -13.45 0.26
CA VAL A 372 1.01 -12.23 -0.52
C VAL A 372 0.80 -11.09 0.46
N ALA A 373 1.54 -10.00 0.30
CA ALA A 373 1.41 -8.85 1.18
C ALA A 373 1.43 -7.52 0.45
N SER A 374 0.78 -6.53 1.06
CA SER A 374 0.78 -5.15 0.57
C SER A 374 2.17 -4.54 0.68
N ALA A 375 2.62 -3.83 -0.36
CA ALA A 375 3.96 -3.25 -0.38
C ALA A 375 4.14 -2.08 0.60
N GLY A 376 3.05 -1.41 1.00
CA GLY A 376 3.09 -0.18 1.81
C GLY A 376 2.64 1.06 1.02
N ASN A 377 2.31 2.13 1.74
CA ASN A 377 1.73 3.36 1.18
C ASN A 377 2.59 4.61 1.48
N PHE A 378 3.92 4.45 1.48
CA PHE A 378 4.92 5.44 1.87
C PHE A 378 5.81 5.90 0.72
N LYS A 379 5.41 5.68 -0.55
CA LYS A 379 6.23 5.97 -1.72
C LYS A 379 7.64 5.34 -1.65
N GLY A 380 7.79 4.21 -0.97
CA GLY A 380 9.08 3.53 -0.85
C GLY A 380 9.52 2.93 -2.20
N ILE A 381 10.83 2.93 -2.47
CA ILE A 381 11.43 2.16 -3.57
C ILE A 381 11.43 0.65 -3.31
N GLU A 382 11.12 0.25 -2.08
CA GLU A 382 11.07 -1.14 -1.63
C GLU A 382 9.79 -1.36 -0.82
N PRO A 383 9.28 -2.60 -0.79
CA PRO A 383 8.16 -2.93 0.07
C PRO A 383 8.56 -2.91 1.55
N LEU A 384 7.58 -2.80 2.44
CA LEU A 384 7.75 -2.96 3.89
C LEU A 384 7.64 -4.43 4.29
N TYR A 385 8.08 -4.80 5.50
CA TYR A 385 7.84 -6.15 6.02
C TYR A 385 6.35 -6.33 6.37
N PRO A 386 5.73 -7.51 6.13
CA PRO A 386 6.32 -8.76 5.65
C PRO A 386 6.50 -8.87 4.13
N ALA A 387 5.99 -7.92 3.32
CA ALA A 387 6.10 -7.97 1.86
C ALA A 387 7.55 -8.02 1.35
N ARG A 388 8.51 -7.48 2.11
CA ARG A 388 9.95 -7.55 1.79
C ARG A 388 10.58 -8.94 1.97
N TRP A 389 9.94 -9.88 2.68
CA TRP A 389 10.48 -11.24 2.81
C TRP A 389 10.53 -11.95 1.45
N GLN A 390 11.57 -12.75 1.21
CA GLN A 390 11.76 -13.46 -0.06
C GLN A 390 10.65 -14.48 -0.34
N GLU A 391 9.95 -14.95 0.68
CA GLU A 391 8.87 -15.92 0.58
C GLU A 391 7.50 -15.28 0.34
N VAL A 392 7.44 -13.94 0.33
CA VAL A 392 6.22 -13.16 0.25
C VAL A 392 6.17 -12.40 -1.07
N LEU A 393 5.08 -12.55 -1.80
CA LEU A 393 4.82 -11.78 -3.01
C LEU A 393 4.37 -10.37 -2.62
N ALA A 394 5.26 -9.39 -2.76
CA ALA A 394 4.98 -7.97 -2.54
C ALA A 394 4.10 -7.39 -3.65
N VAL A 395 3.00 -6.74 -3.26
CA VAL A 395 2.02 -6.19 -4.21
C VAL A 395 1.91 -4.68 -4.09
N SER A 396 2.23 -4.00 -5.18
CA SER A 396 2.02 -2.56 -5.35
C SER A 396 0.64 -2.25 -5.95
N ALA A 397 0.20 -1.01 -5.82
CA ALA A 397 -1.10 -0.53 -6.26
C ALA A 397 -1.00 0.34 -7.51
N ASN A 398 -1.91 0.09 -8.44
CA ASN A 398 -2.24 0.95 -9.56
C ASN A 398 -3.64 1.56 -9.37
N GLU A 399 -3.94 2.55 -10.19
CA GLU A 399 -5.25 3.15 -10.33
C GLU A 399 -6.07 2.44 -11.41
N GLY A 400 -7.28 2.01 -11.01
CA GLY A 400 -8.31 1.51 -11.90
C GLY A 400 -7.83 0.67 -13.07
N ASN A 401 -8.41 0.96 -14.24
CA ASN A 401 -8.19 0.16 -15.44
C ASN A 401 -7.04 0.70 -16.32
N ASN A 402 -6.56 1.91 -16.05
CA ASN A 402 -5.47 2.51 -16.82
C ASN A 402 -4.08 2.03 -16.35
N MET A 403 -4.03 1.30 -15.23
CA MET A 403 -2.82 0.75 -14.63
C MET A 403 -1.75 1.81 -14.32
N ARG A 404 -2.13 3.09 -14.18
CA ARG A 404 -1.23 4.15 -13.70
C ARG A 404 -0.82 3.78 -12.27
N ARG A 405 0.48 3.82 -11.96
CA ARG A 405 0.93 3.58 -10.57
C ARG A 405 0.23 4.57 -9.65
N TRP A 406 -0.32 4.08 -8.55
CA TRP A 406 -0.90 4.94 -7.54
C TRP A 406 0.23 5.64 -6.77
N MET A 407 0.16 6.96 -6.67
CA MET A 407 1.30 7.80 -6.28
C MET A 407 1.86 7.47 -4.88
N HIS A 408 1.04 6.94 -3.97
CA HIS A 408 1.46 6.60 -2.61
C HIS A 408 2.04 5.18 -2.49
N SER A 409 1.87 4.33 -3.51
CA SER A 409 2.30 2.93 -3.45
C SER A 409 3.81 2.83 -3.26
N ASN A 410 4.26 2.00 -2.32
CA ASN A 410 5.63 1.46 -2.35
C ASN A 410 5.80 0.55 -3.57
N ASN A 411 7.05 0.29 -3.95
CA ASN A 411 7.34 -0.70 -4.97
C ASN A 411 7.02 -2.12 -4.48
N GLY A 412 6.43 -2.93 -5.35
CA GLY A 412 6.20 -4.36 -5.15
C GLY A 412 6.81 -5.17 -6.28
N ALA A 413 6.84 -6.49 -6.12
CA ALA A 413 7.29 -7.41 -7.16
C ALA A 413 6.31 -7.47 -8.33
N VAL A 414 5.01 -7.24 -8.05
CA VAL A 414 3.99 -7.03 -9.07
C VAL A 414 3.13 -5.82 -8.74
N SER A 415 2.41 -5.32 -9.74
CA SER A 415 1.44 -4.23 -9.60
C SER A 415 0.07 -4.64 -10.17
N VAL A 416 -0.99 -4.27 -9.45
CA VAL A 416 -2.40 -4.49 -9.83
C VAL A 416 -3.27 -3.30 -9.36
N PRO A 417 -4.51 -3.15 -9.86
CA PRO A 417 -5.42 -2.13 -9.33
C PRO A 417 -5.62 -2.29 -7.83
N GLY A 418 -5.27 -1.23 -7.10
CA GLY A 418 -5.35 -1.11 -5.64
C GLY A 418 -5.96 0.20 -5.18
N ALA A 419 -6.08 1.17 -6.08
CA ALA A 419 -6.67 2.46 -5.79
C ALA A 419 -8.12 2.54 -6.25
N TRP A 420 -8.91 3.25 -5.45
CA TRP A 420 -10.29 3.63 -5.73
C TRP A 420 -11.27 2.45 -5.86
N PHE A 421 -11.29 1.56 -4.86
CA PHE A 421 -12.37 0.59 -4.66
C PHE A 421 -13.59 1.28 -4.05
N LEU A 422 -14.77 1.10 -4.63
CA LEU A 422 -16.04 1.60 -4.08
C LEU A 422 -16.63 0.59 -3.09
N PHE A 423 -16.88 1.02 -1.86
CA PHE A 423 -17.47 0.18 -0.82
C PHE A 423 -18.96 0.47 -0.60
N GLY A 424 -19.61 -0.38 0.21
CA GLY A 424 -21.06 -0.28 0.48
C GLY A 424 -21.53 1.03 1.12
N ASP A 425 -20.61 1.82 1.68
CA ASP A 425 -20.86 3.17 2.20
C ASP A 425 -20.73 4.28 1.14
N ASN A 426 -20.52 3.92 -0.13
CA ASN A 426 -20.26 4.81 -1.26
C ASN A 426 -18.98 5.63 -1.15
N VAL A 427 -18.01 5.17 -0.36
CA VAL A 427 -16.69 5.80 -0.26
C VAL A 427 -15.69 5.02 -1.11
N TYR A 428 -14.91 5.73 -1.93
CA TYR A 428 -13.76 5.13 -2.60
C TYR A 428 -12.57 5.07 -1.66
N ARG A 429 -11.85 3.94 -1.66
CA ARG A 429 -10.63 3.77 -0.87
C ARG A 429 -9.49 3.25 -1.74
N ALA A 430 -8.27 3.63 -1.37
CA ALA A 430 -7.06 3.28 -2.10
C ALA A 430 -5.97 2.80 -1.14
N GLY A 431 -5.15 1.86 -1.62
CA GLY A 431 -4.10 1.26 -0.81
C GLY A 431 -3.50 0.03 -1.45
N THR A 432 -2.21 -0.22 -1.20
CA THR A 432 -1.61 -1.53 -1.51
C THR A 432 -2.31 -2.68 -0.76
N SER A 433 -2.94 -2.40 0.38
CA SER A 433 -3.85 -3.30 1.10
C SER A 433 -5.06 -3.76 0.29
N PHE A 434 -5.51 -2.99 -0.71
CA PHE A 434 -6.59 -3.42 -1.62
C PHE A 434 -6.06 -4.04 -2.91
N ALA A 435 -4.78 -3.81 -3.25
CA ALA A 435 -4.10 -4.49 -4.34
C ALA A 435 -3.75 -5.95 -3.99
N ALA A 436 -3.24 -6.19 -2.78
CA ALA A 436 -2.86 -7.54 -2.33
C ALA A 436 -3.99 -8.58 -2.47
N PRO A 437 -5.25 -8.30 -2.07
CA PRO A 437 -6.42 -9.13 -2.36
C PRO A 437 -6.54 -9.61 -3.80
N VAL A 438 -6.27 -8.74 -4.78
CA VAL A 438 -6.39 -9.07 -6.21
C VAL A 438 -5.41 -10.18 -6.57
N VAL A 439 -4.14 -10.01 -6.22
CA VAL A 439 -3.10 -11.02 -6.47
C VAL A 439 -3.38 -12.30 -5.69
N SER A 440 -3.80 -12.20 -4.43
CA SER A 440 -4.19 -13.37 -3.63
C SER A 440 -5.32 -14.16 -4.27
N MET A 441 -6.32 -13.49 -4.86
CA MET A 441 -7.40 -14.15 -5.59
C MET A 441 -6.91 -14.83 -6.86
N MET A 442 -6.10 -14.15 -7.69
CA MET A 442 -5.59 -14.75 -8.93
C MET A 442 -4.71 -15.97 -8.64
N LEU A 443 -3.87 -15.89 -7.61
CA LEU A 443 -3.07 -17.02 -7.15
C LEU A 443 -3.94 -18.15 -6.59
N THR A 444 -5.00 -17.84 -5.85
CA THR A 444 -5.96 -18.83 -5.35
C THR A 444 -6.60 -19.61 -6.49
N ILE A 445 -7.05 -18.91 -7.55
CA ILE A 445 -7.61 -19.53 -8.75
C ILE A 445 -6.56 -20.40 -9.45
N ASP A 446 -5.34 -19.90 -9.64
CA ASP A 446 -4.26 -20.65 -10.27
C ASP A 446 -3.94 -21.96 -9.53
N LEU A 447 -3.91 -21.89 -8.19
CA LEU A 447 -3.67 -23.03 -7.31
C LEU A 447 -4.81 -24.03 -7.26
N THR A 448 -5.97 -23.77 -7.86
CA THR A 448 -7.00 -24.82 -8.02
C THR A 448 -6.62 -25.85 -9.10
N GLN A 449 -5.64 -25.58 -9.96
CA GLN A 449 -5.24 -26.45 -11.06
C GLN A 449 -4.33 -27.61 -10.64
N ASP A 450 -4.31 -28.69 -11.42
CA ASP A 450 -3.34 -29.78 -11.23
C ASP A 450 -1.90 -29.30 -11.41
N ALA A 451 -1.68 -28.40 -12.38
CA ALA A 451 -0.42 -27.74 -12.66
C ALA A 451 -0.68 -26.22 -12.74
N PRO A 452 -0.49 -25.48 -11.63
CA PRO A 452 -0.62 -24.02 -11.61
C PRO A 452 0.32 -23.38 -12.64
N VAL A 453 -0.12 -22.28 -13.26
CA VAL A 453 0.66 -21.51 -14.24
C VAL A 453 1.89 -20.93 -13.56
N CYS A 454 1.69 -20.18 -12.48
CA CYS A 454 2.76 -19.51 -11.73
C CYS A 454 3.07 -20.23 -10.42
N GLY A 455 3.15 -21.57 -10.46
CA GLY A 455 3.44 -22.38 -9.28
C GLY A 455 4.72 -21.97 -8.54
N ALA A 456 5.00 -22.56 -7.37
CA ALA A 456 6.29 -22.32 -6.70
C ALA A 456 7.41 -23.12 -7.37
N ALA A 457 8.36 -22.50 -8.09
CA ALA A 457 9.63 -23.14 -8.38
C ALA A 457 10.53 -23.10 -7.14
N GLY A 458 10.42 -24.12 -6.29
CA GLY A 458 11.27 -24.26 -5.10
C GLY A 458 10.75 -23.43 -3.92
N ILE A 459 11.61 -22.56 -3.39
CA ILE A 459 11.40 -21.90 -2.10
C ILE A 459 10.66 -20.55 -2.21
N THR A 460 10.56 -19.98 -3.39
CA THR A 460 10.01 -18.63 -3.60
C THR A 460 8.84 -18.72 -4.58
N PRO A 461 7.71 -18.03 -4.35
CA PRO A 461 6.71 -17.86 -5.40
C PRO A 461 7.38 -17.34 -6.67
N GLU A 462 7.05 -17.85 -7.87
CA GLU A 462 7.78 -17.51 -9.11
C GLU A 462 7.88 -16.00 -9.36
N LEU A 463 6.85 -15.26 -8.92
CA LEU A 463 6.74 -13.81 -9.06
C LEU A 463 7.44 -13.02 -7.93
N ALA A 464 7.87 -13.68 -6.85
CA ALA A 464 8.54 -13.04 -5.71
C ALA A 464 10.07 -12.96 -5.92
N GLN A 465 10.52 -12.50 -7.08
CA GLN A 465 11.94 -12.51 -7.47
C GLN A 465 12.79 -11.39 -6.85
N GLY A 466 12.17 -10.47 -6.10
CA GLY A 466 12.86 -9.35 -5.43
C GLY A 466 13.29 -8.20 -6.34
N ALA A 467 12.85 -8.16 -7.61
CA ALA A 467 13.18 -7.07 -8.53
C ALA A 467 12.42 -5.75 -8.24
N TYR A 468 11.39 -5.78 -7.38
CA TYR A 468 10.54 -4.66 -6.92
C TYR A 468 10.36 -3.52 -7.94
N ASP A 469 10.02 -3.88 -9.18
CA ASP A 469 9.97 -2.96 -10.33
C ASP A 469 8.55 -2.50 -10.67
N ASN A 470 7.55 -2.93 -9.89
CA ASN A 470 6.14 -2.71 -10.14
C ASN A 470 5.69 -3.23 -11.51
N GLN A 471 6.22 -4.36 -11.96
CA GLN A 471 5.75 -4.98 -13.19
C GLN A 471 4.25 -5.32 -13.08
N PRO A 472 3.40 -4.94 -14.07
CA PRO A 472 2.00 -5.34 -14.07
C PRO A 472 1.87 -6.86 -13.99
N LEU A 473 0.93 -7.36 -13.18
CA LEU A 473 0.80 -8.80 -12.91
C LEU A 473 0.81 -9.68 -14.16
N LEU A 474 0.06 -9.32 -15.20
CA LEU A 474 -0.01 -10.12 -16.44
C LEU A 474 1.30 -10.14 -17.22
N ASP A 475 2.07 -9.04 -17.17
CA ASP A 475 3.37 -8.97 -17.82
C ASP A 475 4.38 -9.85 -17.06
N ALA A 476 4.36 -9.80 -15.72
CA ALA A 476 5.20 -10.64 -14.87
C ALA A 476 4.86 -12.14 -15.08
N VAL A 477 3.58 -12.50 -15.08
CA VAL A 477 3.13 -13.88 -15.38
C VAL A 477 3.61 -14.35 -16.75
N SER A 478 3.50 -13.51 -17.79
CA SER A 478 3.94 -13.87 -19.14
C SER A 478 5.46 -14.01 -19.25
N GLN A 479 6.21 -13.32 -18.40
CA GLN A 479 7.67 -13.32 -18.43
C GLN A 479 8.24 -14.51 -17.67
N ASP A 480 7.63 -14.85 -16.53
CA ASP A 480 8.28 -15.66 -15.51
C ASP A 480 7.67 -17.06 -15.29
N CYS A 481 6.48 -17.40 -15.80
CA CYS A 481 5.74 -18.63 -15.41
C CYS A 481 5.69 -19.83 -16.41
#